data_AF-A0A1C6E197-F1
#
_entry.id   AF-A0A1C6E197-F1
#
_cell.length_a   1.000
_cell.length_b   1.000
_cell.length_c   1.000
_cell.angle_alpha   90.00
_cell.angle_beta   90.00
_cell.angle_gamma   90.00
#
_symmetry.space_group_name_H-M   'P 1'
#
loop_
_entity.id
_entity.type
_entity.pdbx_description
1 polymer ?
#
loop_
_entity_poly.entity_id
_entity_poly.type
_entity_poly.pdbx_seq_one_letter_code
_entity_poly.pdbx_strand_id
1 'polypeptide(L)'
;MMFESRNSRKEADGMESTATIRGTATISLKTLDELRAKAKEAEQEKKRSEKFTKKLMDCYEFDAEEYDKALKEIDNNRDLTDKQCSKLVREAMTKHLKIVIDPEKLKELIQEYIDEEASDEHLDIAKASMKELRQIQVVLKE
;
A
#
# COMPACT_ATOMS: atom_id res chain seq x y z
N MET A 1 -17.80 46.27 -22.96
CA MET A 1 -17.10 46.32 -21.65
C MET A 1 -18.04 45.70 -20.62
N MET A 2 -17.74 44.68 -19.82
CA MET A 2 -16.56 43.87 -19.53
C MET A 2 -17.08 42.48 -19.08
N PHE A 3 -16.34 41.41 -19.40
CA PHE A 3 -16.34 40.15 -18.65
C PHE A 3 -15.59 40.36 -17.33
N GLU A 4 -16.00 39.71 -16.24
CA GLU A 4 -15.19 38.68 -15.57
C GLU A 4 -15.82 38.17 -14.26
N SER A 5 -15.82 36.84 -14.18
CA SER A 5 -16.10 35.96 -13.06
C SER A 5 -15.20 36.22 -11.84
N ARG A 6 -15.71 35.98 -10.62
CA ARG A 6 -14.89 35.51 -9.50
C ARG A 6 -15.58 34.38 -8.74
N ASN A 7 -15.30 33.19 -9.24
CA ASN A 7 -15.41 31.93 -8.54
C ASN A 7 -14.43 31.95 -7.35
N SER A 8 -14.94 31.95 -6.12
CA SER A 8 -14.12 31.76 -4.92
C SER A 8 -14.39 30.35 -4.38
N ARG A 9 -13.71 29.37 -4.97
CA ARG A 9 -13.53 28.04 -4.36
C ARG A 9 -12.74 28.24 -3.08
N LYS A 10 -13.37 28.04 -1.93
CA LYS A 10 -12.66 27.67 -0.70
C LYS A 10 -12.70 26.15 -0.57
N GLU A 11 -11.52 25.63 -0.30
CA GLU A 11 -11.10 24.25 -0.41
C GLU A 11 -11.89 23.36 0.56
N ALA A 12 -12.27 22.19 0.07
CA ALA A 12 -12.82 21.12 0.88
C ALA A 12 -11.67 20.50 1.66
N ASP A 13 -11.45 21.00 2.88
CA ASP A 13 -10.67 20.28 3.88
C ASP A 13 -11.58 19.19 4.45
N GLY A 14 -11.36 17.95 3.98
CA GLY A 14 -12.11 16.77 4.37
C GLY A 14 -11.78 16.35 5.81
N MET A 15 -12.15 17.18 6.79
CA MET A 15 -12.27 16.77 8.17
C MET A 15 -13.64 16.11 8.34
N GLU A 16 -13.65 14.80 8.53
CA GLU A 16 -14.84 14.06 8.96
C GLU A 16 -15.30 14.64 10.31
N SER A 17 -16.27 15.55 10.27
CA SER A 17 -16.89 16.14 11.46
C SER A 17 -17.66 15.04 12.18
N THR A 18 -17.02 14.42 13.17
CA THR A 18 -17.68 13.43 14.04
C THR A 18 -18.60 14.18 15.00
N ALA A 19 -19.84 14.42 14.55
CA ALA A 19 -20.90 14.94 15.40
C ALA A 19 -21.21 13.91 16.51
N THR A 20 -20.70 14.16 17.71
CA THR A 20 -20.97 13.30 18.87
C THR A 20 -22.34 13.63 19.45
N ILE A 21 -23.34 12.79 19.17
CA ILE A 21 -24.69 12.91 19.73
C ILE A 21 -24.75 12.05 21.01
N ARG A 22 -25.01 12.67 22.17
CA ARG A 22 -25.18 11.96 23.45
C ARG A 22 -26.61 11.42 23.57
N GLY A 23 -26.75 10.11 23.68
CA GLY A 23 -28.02 9.42 23.93
C GLY A 23 -27.82 7.99 24.40
N THR A 24 -28.85 7.39 24.99
CA THR A 24 -28.87 5.97 25.40
C THR A 24 -29.70 5.17 24.41
N ALA A 25 -29.13 4.11 23.84
CA ALA A 25 -29.85 3.16 22.99
C ALA A 25 -30.03 1.83 23.73
N THR A 26 -31.25 1.28 23.71
CA THR A 26 -31.52 -0.07 24.22
C THR A 26 -31.42 -1.06 23.07
N ILE A 27 -30.59 -2.09 23.24
CA ILE A 27 -30.46 -3.19 22.28
C ILE A 27 -30.77 -4.52 22.97
N SER A 28 -31.21 -5.51 22.20
CA SER A 28 -31.37 -6.87 22.71
C SER A 28 -30.00 -7.50 23.00
N LEU A 29 -29.94 -8.45 23.94
CA LEU A 29 -28.72 -9.20 24.21
C LEU A 29 -28.22 -9.96 22.96
N LYS A 30 -29.13 -10.47 22.14
CA LYS A 30 -28.80 -11.12 20.87
C LYS A 30 -28.08 -10.15 19.91
N THR A 31 -28.59 -8.93 19.76
CA THR A 31 -27.98 -7.90 18.93
C THR A 31 -26.59 -7.49 19.46
N LEU A 32 -26.42 -7.46 20.78
CA LEU A 32 -25.11 -7.19 21.40
C LEU A 32 -24.09 -8.28 21.04
N ASP A 33 -24.48 -9.56 21.09
CA ASP A 33 -23.59 -10.67 20.76
C ASP A 33 -23.25 -10.72 19.25
N GLU A 34 -24.21 -10.43 18.38
CA GLU A 34 -23.97 -10.27 16.94
C GLU A 34 -22.99 -9.12 16.64
N LEU A 35 -23.14 -7.98 17.31
CA LEU A 35 -22.20 -6.85 17.18
C LEU A 35 -20.80 -7.22 17.67
N ARG A 36 -20.69 -7.99 18.77
CA ARG A 36 -19.40 -8.50 19.26
C ARG A 36 -18.75 -9.48 18.29
N ALA A 37 -19.54 -10.36 17.67
CA ALA A 37 -19.03 -11.29 16.66
C ALA A 37 -18.48 -10.53 15.44
N LYS A 38 -19.26 -9.59 14.90
CA LYS A 38 -18.83 -8.72 13.79
C LYS A 38 -17.58 -7.90 14.13
N ALA A 39 -17.51 -7.36 15.34
CA ALA A 39 -16.33 -6.62 15.79
C ALA A 39 -15.08 -7.51 15.85
N LYS A 40 -15.22 -8.76 16.31
CA LYS A 40 -14.11 -9.74 16.33
C LYS A 40 -13.67 -10.13 14.92
N GLU A 41 -14.61 -10.39 14.01
CA GLU A 41 -14.30 -10.69 12.61
C GLU A 41 -13.54 -9.54 11.95
N ALA A 42 -14.03 -8.30 12.11
CA ALA A 42 -13.36 -7.11 11.59
C ALA A 42 -11.95 -6.91 12.20
N GLU A 43 -11.77 -7.20 13.49
CA GLU A 43 -10.45 -7.13 14.13
C GLU A 43 -9.50 -8.20 13.60
N GLN A 44 -9.99 -9.42 13.36
CA GLN A 44 -9.20 -10.51 12.78
C GLN A 44 -8.79 -10.19 11.34
N GLU A 45 -9.72 -9.68 10.53
CA GLU A 45 -9.46 -9.25 9.16
C GLU A 45 -8.41 -8.13 9.12
N LYS A 46 -8.54 -7.13 10.01
CA LYS A 46 -7.56 -6.06 10.15
C LYS A 46 -6.17 -6.61 10.50
N LYS A 47 -6.08 -7.53 11.47
CA LYS A 47 -4.80 -8.18 11.83
C LYS A 47 -4.21 -8.97 10.67
N ARG A 48 -5.03 -9.68 9.89
CA ARG A 48 -4.59 -10.42 8.70
C ARG A 48 -4.03 -9.49 7.63
N SER A 49 -4.70 -8.36 7.40
CA SER A 49 -4.27 -7.31 6.48
C SER A 49 -2.96 -6.65 6.94
N GLU A 50 -2.85 -6.26 8.20
CA GLU A 50 -1.62 -5.71 8.77
C GLU A 50 -0.44 -6.68 8.66
N LYS A 51 -0.67 -7.98 8.89
CA LYS A 51 0.35 -9.03 8.72
C LYS A 51 0.77 -9.15 7.26
N PHE A 52 -0.18 -9.11 6.33
CA PHE A 52 0.10 -9.15 4.89
C PHE A 52 0.96 -7.96 4.47
N THR A 53 0.60 -6.74 4.88
CA THR A 53 1.38 -5.54 4.56
C THR A 53 2.82 -5.63 5.08
N LYS A 54 3.02 -6.12 6.30
CA LYS A 54 4.37 -6.31 6.85
C LYS A 54 5.19 -7.29 6.02
N LYS A 55 4.61 -8.46 5.69
CA LYS A 55 5.31 -9.46 4.86
C LYS A 55 5.58 -8.96 3.44
N LEU A 56 4.66 -8.17 2.88
CA LEU A 56 4.87 -7.54 1.58
C LEU A 56 6.03 -6.53 1.63
N MET A 57 6.17 -5.75 2.71
CA MET A 57 7.32 -4.86 2.89
C MET A 57 8.64 -5.63 3.00
N ASP A 58 8.63 -6.84 3.57
CA ASP A 58 9.81 -7.71 3.63
C ASP A 58 10.18 -8.32 2.25
N CYS A 59 9.31 -8.23 1.25
CA CYS A 59 9.56 -8.79 -0.09
C CYS A 59 10.36 -7.87 -1.01
N TYR A 60 10.50 -6.58 -0.67
CA TYR A 60 11.18 -5.65 -1.56
C TYR A 60 11.99 -4.60 -0.80
N GLU A 61 13.01 -4.10 -1.47
CA GLU A 61 13.84 -3.00 -1.04
C GLU A 61 13.93 -1.96 -2.17
N PHE A 62 14.29 -0.73 -1.82
CA PHE A 62 14.56 0.30 -2.81
C PHE A 62 16.07 0.48 -2.95
N ASP A 63 16.61 0.19 -4.14
CA ASP A 63 17.93 0.69 -4.51
C ASP A 63 17.76 2.16 -4.93
N ALA A 64 18.09 3.04 -3.98
CA ALA A 64 17.93 4.49 -4.09
C ALA A 64 19.27 5.23 -4.07
N GLU A 65 20.42 4.55 -4.18
CA GLU A 65 21.72 5.21 -4.00
C GLU A 65 21.96 6.31 -5.05
N GLU A 66 21.66 6.02 -6.32
CA GLU A 66 21.73 7.01 -7.40
C GLU A 66 20.61 8.05 -7.31
N TYR A 67 19.44 7.64 -6.83
CA TYR A 67 18.30 8.55 -6.62
C TYR A 67 18.64 9.60 -5.56
N ASP A 68 19.21 9.20 -4.43
CA ASP A 68 19.63 10.08 -3.35
C ASP A 68 20.75 11.04 -3.77
N LYS A 69 21.68 10.59 -4.62
CA LYS A 69 22.70 11.46 -5.22
C LYS A 69 22.05 12.55 -6.09
N ALA A 70 21.12 12.16 -6.97
CA ALA A 70 20.38 13.10 -7.80
C ALA A 70 19.53 14.09 -6.98
N LEU A 71 18.91 13.64 -5.89
CA LEU A 71 18.18 14.53 -4.96
C LEU A 71 19.09 15.56 -4.31
N LYS A 72 20.28 15.16 -3.86
CA LYS A 72 21.27 16.09 -3.28
C LYS A 72 21.77 17.11 -4.31
N GLU A 73 21.93 16.72 -5.57
CA GLU A 73 22.31 17.65 -6.64
C GLU A 73 21.22 18.70 -6.92
N ILE A 74 19.95 18.27 -6.89
CA ILE A 74 18.81 19.18 -7.05
C ILE A 74 18.74 20.16 -5.87
N ASP A 75 18.88 19.67 -4.64
CA ASP A 75 18.80 20.49 -3.42
C ASP A 75 19.95 21.51 -3.30
N ASN A 76 21.14 21.16 -3.80
CA ASN A 76 22.28 22.07 -3.81
C ASN A 76 22.16 23.20 -4.85
N ASN A 77 21.22 23.12 -5.78
CA ASN A 77 21.03 24.13 -6.81
C ASN A 77 20.04 25.22 -6.36
N ARG A 78 20.58 26.37 -5.95
CA ARG A 78 19.82 27.52 -5.42
C ARG A 78 19.04 28.30 -6.48
N ASP A 79 19.26 28.04 -7.77
CA ASP A 79 18.65 28.79 -8.87
C ASP A 79 17.39 28.11 -9.43
N LEU A 80 16.95 26.99 -8.83
CA LEU A 80 15.77 26.26 -9.27
C LEU A 80 14.49 26.77 -8.60
N THR A 81 13.42 26.91 -9.40
CA THR A 81 12.07 27.12 -8.87
C THR A 81 11.47 25.79 -8.39
N ASP A 82 10.50 25.84 -7.47
CA ASP A 82 9.78 24.65 -6.95
C ASP A 82 9.23 23.74 -8.05
N LYS A 83 8.76 24.35 -9.16
CA LYS A 83 8.23 23.63 -10.32
C LYS A 83 9.33 22.85 -11.06
N GLN A 84 10.54 23.40 -11.15
CA GLN A 84 11.69 22.73 -11.75
C GLN A 84 12.23 21.63 -10.83
N CYS A 85 12.34 21.90 -9.52
CA CYS A 85 12.71 20.88 -8.53
C CYS A 85 11.77 19.68 -8.60
N SER A 86 10.45 19.92 -8.57
CA SER A 86 9.44 18.85 -8.65
C SER A 86 9.56 18.01 -9.94
N LYS A 87 9.95 18.63 -11.05
CA LYS A 87 10.17 17.92 -12.32
C LYS A 87 11.42 17.04 -12.25
N LEU A 88 12.53 17.59 -11.76
CA LEU A 88 13.81 16.88 -11.65
C LEU A 88 13.73 15.71 -10.67
N VAL A 89 13.00 15.87 -9.55
CA VAL A 89 12.75 14.78 -8.59
C VAL A 89 12.00 13.62 -9.26
N ARG A 90 10.96 13.91 -10.05
CA ARG A 90 10.25 12.86 -10.81
C ARG A 90 11.14 12.19 -11.84
N GLU A 91 11.95 12.96 -12.56
CA GLU A 91 12.90 12.40 -13.53
C GLU A 91 13.92 11.49 -12.83
N ALA A 92 14.47 11.92 -11.69
CA ALA A 92 15.39 11.14 -10.88
C ALA A 92 14.73 9.85 -10.38
N MET A 93 13.48 9.93 -9.90
CA MET A 93 12.72 8.76 -9.45
C MET A 93 12.57 7.74 -10.58
N THR A 94 12.13 8.17 -11.77
CA THR A 94 11.92 7.23 -12.89
C THR A 94 13.20 6.64 -13.48
N LYS A 95 14.35 7.32 -13.31
CA LYS A 95 15.63 6.90 -13.89
C LYS A 95 16.49 6.08 -12.94
N HIS A 96 16.45 6.43 -11.65
CA HIS A 96 17.42 5.94 -10.68
C HIS A 96 16.81 5.14 -9.54
N LEU A 97 15.52 5.34 -9.21
CA LEU A 97 14.88 4.54 -8.17
C LEU A 97 14.56 3.16 -8.73
N LYS A 98 15.08 2.12 -8.11
CA LYS A 98 14.79 0.73 -8.48
C LYS A 98 14.10 0.02 -7.32
N ILE A 99 13.15 -0.83 -7.67
CA ILE A 99 12.52 -1.77 -6.74
C ILE A 99 13.25 -3.10 -6.88
N VAL A 100 13.91 -3.52 -5.81
CA VAL A 100 14.60 -4.80 -5.72
C VAL A 100 13.67 -5.77 -5.00
N ILE A 101 13.33 -6.88 -5.63
CA ILE A 101 12.40 -7.87 -5.06
C ILE A 101 13.21 -9.09 -4.61
N ASP A 102 13.02 -9.52 -3.36
CA ASP A 102 13.52 -10.81 -2.88
C ASP A 102 12.60 -11.92 -3.42
N PRO A 103 13.10 -12.78 -4.32
CA PRO A 103 12.28 -13.82 -4.93
C PRO A 103 11.88 -14.92 -3.94
N GLU A 104 12.65 -15.19 -2.89
CA GLU A 104 12.29 -16.18 -1.87
C GLU A 104 11.15 -15.67 -1.01
N LYS A 105 11.25 -14.41 -0.54
CA LYS A 105 10.19 -13.75 0.23
C LYS A 105 8.90 -13.62 -0.57
N LEU A 106 9.00 -13.27 -1.84
CA LEU A 106 7.84 -13.20 -2.73
C LEU A 106 7.14 -14.56 -2.86
N LYS A 107 7.88 -15.66 -3.01
CA LYS A 107 7.29 -17.01 -3.10
C LYS A 107 6.60 -17.42 -1.79
N GLU A 108 7.23 -17.14 -0.65
CA GLU A 108 6.63 -17.37 0.68
C GLU A 108 5.32 -16.59 0.83
N LEU A 109 5.31 -15.32 0.39
CA LEU A 109 4.11 -14.47 0.44
C LEU A 109 3.00 -15.00 -0.48
N ILE A 110 3.36 -15.44 -1.70
CA ILE A 110 2.41 -16.05 -2.62
C ILE A 110 1.81 -17.30 -1.98
N GLN A 111 2.63 -18.24 -1.49
CA GLN A 111 2.12 -19.48 -0.89
C GLN A 111 1.14 -19.22 0.28
N GLU A 112 1.41 -18.26 1.15
CA GLU A 112 0.56 -18.01 2.33
C GLU A 112 -0.80 -17.37 2.00
N TYR A 113 -0.88 -16.64 0.89
CA TYR A 113 -2.05 -15.85 0.53
C TYR A 113 -2.70 -16.28 -0.80
N ILE A 114 -2.20 -17.34 -1.43
CA ILE A 114 -2.78 -17.91 -2.63
C ILE A 114 -4.16 -18.51 -2.33
N ASP A 115 -5.08 -18.36 -3.28
CA ASP A 115 -6.38 -19.02 -3.23
C ASP A 115 -6.26 -20.43 -3.79
N GLU A 116 -6.22 -21.43 -2.90
CA GLU A 116 -6.05 -22.84 -3.27
C GLU A 116 -7.18 -23.37 -4.18
N GLU A 117 -8.35 -22.72 -4.18
CA GLU A 117 -9.51 -23.15 -4.97
C GLU A 117 -9.52 -22.55 -6.39
N ALA A 118 -8.62 -21.60 -6.68
CA ALA A 118 -8.63 -20.89 -7.96
C ALA A 118 -8.20 -21.76 -9.15
N SER A 119 -7.19 -22.63 -8.97
CA SER A 119 -6.76 -23.61 -9.98
C SER A 119 -5.90 -24.72 -9.37
N ASP A 120 -5.67 -25.80 -10.14
CA ASP A 120 -4.79 -26.90 -9.72
C ASP A 120 -3.36 -26.40 -9.43
N GLU A 121 -2.84 -25.44 -10.21
CA GLU A 121 -1.53 -24.84 -9.95
C GLU A 121 -1.50 -24.04 -8.64
N HIS A 122 -2.60 -23.39 -8.26
CA HIS A 122 -2.68 -22.68 -6.99
C HIS A 122 -2.61 -23.67 -5.82
N LEU A 123 -3.31 -24.79 -5.94
CA LEU A 123 -3.28 -25.88 -4.97
C LEU A 123 -1.88 -26.51 -4.85
N ASP A 124 -1.19 -26.72 -5.98
CA ASP A 124 0.17 -27.25 -5.99
C ASP A 124 1.16 -26.30 -5.31
N ILE A 125 1.06 -24.99 -5.56
CA ILE A 125 1.90 -23.97 -4.90
C ILE A 125 1.60 -23.89 -3.40
N ALA A 126 0.33 -23.93 -3.01
CA ALA A 126 -0.07 -23.92 -1.61
C ALA A 126 0.51 -25.12 -0.84
N LYS A 127 0.53 -26.29 -1.47
CA LYS A 127 1.04 -27.55 -0.88
C LYS A 127 2.53 -27.78 -1.07
N ALA A 128 3.21 -26.96 -1.88
CA ALA A 128 4.62 -27.12 -2.18
C ALA A 128 5.48 -27.01 -0.91
N SER A 129 6.49 -27.87 -0.80
CA SER A 129 7.51 -27.74 0.23
C SER A 129 8.41 -26.53 -0.04
N MET A 130 9.07 -26.01 1.00
CA MET A 130 10.08 -24.94 0.85
C MET A 130 11.19 -25.30 -0.14
N LYS A 131 11.51 -26.60 -0.29
CA LYS A 131 12.50 -27.08 -1.26
C LYS A 131 12.00 -26.96 -2.70
N GLU A 132 10.72 -27.24 -2.94
CA GLU A 132 10.08 -27.10 -4.25
C GLU A 132 9.92 -25.63 -4.60
N LEU A 133 9.38 -24.80 -3.69
CA LEU A 133 9.22 -23.35 -3.90
C LEU A 133 10.53 -22.66 -4.29
N ARG A 134 11.64 -22.99 -3.63
CA ARG A 134 12.97 -22.43 -3.99
C ARG A 134 13.37 -22.72 -5.44
N GLN A 135 12.97 -23.86 -5.99
CA GLN A 135 13.29 -24.25 -7.37
C GLN A 135 12.38 -23.59 -8.42
N ILE A 136 11.19 -23.12 -8.04
CA ILE A 136 10.28 -22.43 -8.96
C ILE A 136 10.90 -21.11 -9.40
N GLN A 137 10.87 -20.80 -10.70
CA GLN A 137 11.39 -19.54 -11.21
C GLN A 137 10.36 -18.41 -11.04
N VAL A 138 10.82 -17.24 -10.58
CA VAL A 138 10.04 -15.99 -10.64
C VAL A 138 10.50 -15.20 -11.85
N VAL A 139 9.56 -14.79 -12.69
CA VAL A 139 9.82 -13.97 -13.88
C VAL A 139 9.05 -12.67 -13.74
N LEU A 140 9.75 -11.54 -13.84
CA LEU A 140 9.13 -10.21 -13.89
C LEU A 140 8.74 -9.90 -15.32
N LYS A 141 7.48 -9.54 -15.54
CA LYS A 141 6.97 -9.17 -16.87
C LYS A 141 7.37 -7.72 -17.19
N GLU A 142 7.77 -7.50 -18.44
CA GLU A 142 8.05 -6.16 -19.02
C GLU A 142 6.78 -5.38 -19.36
#